data_AF-A0A1P8XLP6-F1
#
_entry.id   AF-A0A1P8XLP6-F1
#
_cell.length_a   1.000
_cell.length_b   1.000
_cell.length_c   1.000
_cell.angle_alpha   90.00
_cell.angle_beta   90.00
_cell.angle_gamma   90.00
#
_symmetry.space_group_name_H-M   'P 1'
#
loop_
_entity.id
_entity.type
_entity.pdbx_description
1 polymer ?
#
loop_
_entity_poly.entity_id
_entity_poly.type
_entity_poly.pdbx_seq_one_letter_code
_entity_poly.pdbx_strand_id
1 'polypeptide(L)'
;MSSLADHPAVGEVRGGTGLVGAVELDAELLGSDPGAVSKAFRSARDAGVLLRPLASSLAVSPPLTITEAELDLITDGIRAGLDALTT
;
A
#
# COMPACT_ATOMS: atom_id res chain seq x y z
N MET A 1 -7.80 11.34 -10.97
CA MET A 1 -6.95 10.34 -10.29
C MET A 1 -6.95 10.68 -8.82
N SER A 2 -7.57 9.88 -7.96
CA SER A 2 -7.56 10.10 -6.50
C SER A 2 -6.22 9.64 -5.93
N SER A 3 -5.71 10.32 -4.91
CA SER A 3 -4.51 9.90 -4.20
C SER A 3 -4.76 8.57 -3.48
N LEU A 4 -3.70 7.80 -3.18
CA LEU A 4 -3.81 6.68 -2.24
C LEU A 4 -4.25 7.17 -0.84
N ALA A 5 -3.90 8.41 -0.48
CA ALA A 5 -4.31 9.02 0.78
C ALA A 5 -5.81 9.27 0.89
N ASP A 6 -6.54 9.31 -0.23
CA ASP A 6 -7.99 9.50 -0.25
C ASP A 6 -8.76 8.18 -0.10
N HIS A 7 -8.06 7.05 -0.01
CA HIS A 7 -8.69 5.74 0.08
C HIS A 7 -9.18 5.46 1.52
N PRO A 8 -10.43 5.00 1.74
CA PRO A 8 -11.01 4.87 3.09
C PRO A 8 -10.30 3.86 4.00
N ALA A 9 -9.56 2.90 3.44
CA ALA A 9 -8.72 1.98 4.21
C ALA A 9 -7.38 2.59 4.69
N VAL A 10 -7.07 3.84 4.33
CA VAL A 10 -5.78 4.48 4.61
C VAL A 10 -5.93 5.50 5.73
N GLY A 11 -5.10 5.34 6.77
CA GLY A 11 -4.97 6.33 7.83
C GLY A 11 -3.95 7.41 7.50
N GLU A 12 -2.80 7.01 6.93
CA GLU A 12 -1.72 7.93 6.56
C GLU A 12 -0.90 7.39 5.38
N VAL A 13 -0.47 8.27 4.48
CA VAL A 13 0.58 7.97 3.51
C VAL A 13 1.84 8.73 3.91
N ARG A 14 2.91 8.01 4.21
CA ARG A 14 4.18 8.58 4.66
C ARG A 14 5.30 8.29 3.68
N GLY A 15 6.10 9.31 3.40
CA GLY A 15 7.29 9.23 2.54
C GLY A 15 8.41 10.08 3.11
N GLY A 16 9.65 9.71 2.80
CA GLY A 16 10.84 10.48 3.14
C GLY A 16 11.52 11.06 1.90
N THR A 17 12.76 11.53 2.06
CA THR A 17 13.60 11.89 0.91
C THR A 17 13.96 10.64 0.10
N GLY A 18 13.69 10.67 -1.21
CA GLY A 18 14.01 9.58 -2.13
C GLY A 18 12.84 8.62 -2.35
N LEU A 19 13.16 7.36 -2.64
CA LEU A 19 12.19 6.34 -3.06
C LEU A 19 11.86 5.39 -1.91
N VAL A 20 11.42 5.94 -0.77
CA VAL A 20 10.93 5.14 0.35
C VAL A 20 9.59 5.70 0.85
N GLY A 21 8.60 4.83 0.94
CA GLY A 21 7.27 5.18 1.38
C GLY A 21 6.56 4.04 2.07
N ALA A 22 5.48 4.37 2.77
CA ALA A 22 4.56 3.41 3.34
C ALA A 22 3.14 3.96 3.37
N VAL A 23 2.18 3.04 3.26
CA VAL A 23 0.76 3.30 3.45
C VAL A 23 0.33 2.65 4.75
N GLU A 24 -0.05 3.47 5.71
CA GLU A 24 -0.61 3.08 7.00
C GLU A 24 -2.11 2.80 6.81
N LEU A 25 -2.56 1.63 7.28
CA LEU A 25 -3.97 1.31 7.25
C LEU A 25 -4.72 2.07 8.36
N ASP A 26 -5.99 2.33 8.11
CA ASP A 26 -6.87 2.95 9.09
C ASP A 26 -6.93 2.13 10.40
N ALA A 27 -6.97 2.84 11.53
CA ALA A 27 -6.89 2.22 12.86
C ALA A 27 -8.16 1.44 13.23
N GLU A 28 -9.34 1.90 12.81
CA GLU A 28 -10.60 1.19 13.04
C GLU A 28 -10.65 -0.08 12.18
N LEU A 29 -10.17 0.00 10.94
CA LEU A 29 -10.01 -1.15 10.06
C LEU A 29 -9.07 -2.20 10.68
N LEU A 30 -7.91 -1.79 11.18
CA LEU A 30 -6.96 -2.69 11.85
C LEU A 30 -7.54 -3.30 13.14
N GLY A 31 -8.35 -2.55 13.88
CA GLY A 31 -9.03 -3.04 15.08
C GLY A 31 -10.12 -4.07 14.78
N SER A 32 -10.83 -3.91 13.65
CA SER A 32 -11.90 -4.82 13.22
C SER A 32 -11.40 -6.03 12.43
N ASP A 33 -10.28 -5.90 11.71
CA ASP A 33 -9.63 -6.96 10.93
C ASP A 33 -8.13 -7.04 11.20
N PRO A 34 -7.69 -7.84 12.18
CA PRO A 34 -6.28 -8.07 12.46
C PRO A 34 -5.48 -8.67 11.28
N GLY A 35 -6.16 -9.19 10.26
CA GLY A 35 -5.56 -9.75 9.06
C GLY A 35 -5.39 -8.75 7.91
N ALA A 36 -5.83 -7.50 8.05
CA ALA A 36 -5.94 -6.53 6.97
C ALA A 36 -4.61 -6.32 6.22
N VAL A 37 -3.50 -6.09 6.94
CA VAL A 37 -2.18 -5.89 6.31
C VAL A 37 -1.77 -7.11 5.46
N SER A 38 -2.01 -8.32 5.96
CA SER A 38 -1.69 -9.54 5.22
C SER A 38 -2.59 -9.75 4.01
N LYS A 39 -3.87 -9.37 4.09
CA LYS A 39 -4.82 -9.42 2.97
C LYS A 39 -4.41 -8.44 1.87
N ALA A 40 -4.13 -7.19 2.24
CA ALA A 40 -3.68 -6.17 1.29
C ALA A 40 -2.33 -6.53 0.65
N PHE A 41 -1.38 -7.05 1.43
CA PHE A 41 -0.11 -7.58 0.89
C PHE A 41 -0.34 -8.68 -0.16
N ARG A 42 -1.20 -9.66 0.13
CA ARG A 42 -1.48 -10.75 -0.81
C ARG A 42 -2.13 -10.23 -2.09
N SER A 43 -3.13 -9.36 -1.97
CA SER A 43 -3.79 -8.75 -3.14
C SER A 43 -2.82 -7.91 -3.98
N ALA A 44 -1.97 -7.08 -3.36
CA ALA A 44 -0.93 -6.35 -4.07
C ALA A 44 0.06 -7.28 -4.78
N ARG A 45 0.44 -8.38 -4.14
CA ARG A 45 1.32 -9.41 -4.75
C ARG A 45 0.66 -10.10 -5.93
N ASP A 46 -0.62 -10.44 -5.83
CA ASP A 46 -1.39 -11.04 -6.93
C ASP A 46 -1.54 -10.06 -8.11
N ALA A 47 -1.55 -8.75 -7.83
CA ALA A 47 -1.45 -7.68 -8.83
C ALA A 47 -0.02 -7.44 -9.37
N GLY A 48 0.96 -8.25 -8.97
CA GLY A 48 2.34 -8.19 -9.46
C GLY A 48 3.29 -7.27 -8.68
N VAL A 49 2.86 -6.69 -7.55
CA VAL A 49 3.66 -5.76 -6.75
C VAL A 49 4.03 -6.37 -5.41
N LEU A 50 5.33 -6.52 -5.17
CA LEU A 50 5.83 -7.00 -3.88
C LEU A 50 6.03 -5.84 -2.91
N LEU A 51 5.24 -5.83 -1.84
CA LEU A 51 5.34 -4.85 -0.75
C LEU A 51 5.92 -5.51 0.51
N ARG A 52 6.49 -4.72 1.42
CA ARG A 52 6.89 -5.19 2.75
C ARG A 52 5.75 -4.95 3.74
N PRO A 53 5.04 -5.99 4.22
CA PRO A 53 4.09 -5.82 5.32
C PRO A 53 4.82 -5.50 6.62
N LEU A 54 4.29 -4.53 7.36
CA LEU A 54 4.70 -4.14 8.70
C LEU A 54 3.54 -4.43 9.68
N ALA A 55 3.63 -3.95 10.93
CA ALA A 55 2.59 -4.18 11.93
C ALA A 55 1.22 -3.62 11.49
N SER A 56 1.22 -2.44 10.85
CA SER A 56 0.02 -1.67 10.51
C SER A 56 0.10 -1.00 9.13
N SER A 57 1.22 -1.16 8.41
CA SER A 57 1.46 -0.54 7.11
C SER A 57 2.00 -1.51 6.05
N LEU A 58 1.92 -1.09 4.80
CA LEU A 58 2.66 -1.66 3.67
C LEU A 58 3.76 -0.67 3.25
N ALA A 59 5.02 -1.10 3.29
CA ALA A 59 6.16 -0.27 2.91
C ALA A 59 6.72 -0.68 1.54
N VAL A 60 7.26 0.30 0.81
CA VAL A 60 7.88 0.12 -0.49
C VAL A 60 9.16 0.95 -0.59
N SER A 61 10.20 0.36 -1.20
CA SER A 61 11.48 1.01 -1.46
C SER A 61 12.11 0.42 -2.72
N PRO A 62 11.69 0.87 -3.92
CA PRO A 62 12.15 0.28 -5.18
C PRO A 62 13.63 0.60 -5.45
N PRO A 63 14.25 -0.08 -6.43
CA PRO A 63 15.57 0.28 -6.94
C PRO A 63 15.63 1.74 -7.41
N LEU A 64 16.79 2.38 -7.28
CA LEU A 64 16.99 3.78 -7.71
C LEU A 64 16.94 3.97 -9.23
N THR A 65 16.96 2.88 -9.99
CA THR A 65 16.84 2.87 -11.45
C THR A 65 15.38 2.76 -11.92
N ILE A 66 14.41 2.81 -11.01
CA ILE A 66 12.98 2.70 -11.33
C ILE A 66 12.52 3.83 -12.25
N THR A 67 11.59 3.50 -13.14
CA THR A 67 10.95 4.44 -14.07
C THR A 67 9.61 4.95 -13.53
N GLU A 68 9.10 6.04 -14.09
CA GLU A 68 7.76 6.57 -13.74
C GLU A 68 6.67 5.53 -13.99
N ALA A 69 6.73 4.79 -15.11
CA ALA A 69 5.77 3.74 -15.41
C ALA A 69 5.79 2.61 -14.37
N GLU A 70 6.95 2.25 -13.83
CA GLU A 70 7.04 1.26 -12.75
C GLU A 70 6.55 1.82 -11.40
N LEU A 71 6.65 3.13 -11.16
CA LEU A 71 6.04 3.78 -10.00
C LEU A 71 4.50 3.75 -10.09
N ASP A 72 3.95 3.92 -11.30
CA ASP A 72 2.52 3.76 -11.54
C ASP A 72 2.08 2.32 -11.26
N LEU A 73 2.84 1.33 -11.73
CA LEU A 73 2.58 -0.09 -11.41
C LEU A 73 2.58 -0.36 -9.91
N ILE A 74 3.54 0.20 -9.16
CA ILE A 74 3.56 0.08 -7.69
C ILE A 74 2.30 0.71 -7.08
N THR A 75 1.90 1.88 -7.55
CA THR A 75 0.72 2.60 -7.05
C THR A 75 -0.56 1.81 -7.31
N ASP A 76 -0.70 1.22 -8.50
CA ASP A 76 -1.83 0.37 -8.87
C ASP A 76 -1.88 -0.91 -8.04
N GLY A 77 -0.74 -1.56 -7.80
CA GLY A 77 -0.66 -2.72 -6.93
C GLY A 77 -1.02 -2.41 -5.48
N ILE A 78 -0.58 -1.26 -4.95
CA ILE A 78 -1.00 -0.80 -3.61
C ILE A 78 -2.51 -0.58 -3.59
N ARG A 79 -3.07 0.09 -4.61
CA ARG A 79 -4.52 0.34 -4.71
C ARG A 79 -5.31 -0.96 -4.74
N ALA A 80 -4.90 -1.95 -5.53
CA ALA A 80 -5.52 -3.28 -5.53
C ALA A 80 -5.47 -3.96 -4.15
N GLY A 81 -4.38 -3.75 -3.41
CA GLY A 81 -4.26 -4.15 -2.01
C GLY A 81 -5.31 -3.52 -1.10
N LEU A 82 -5.52 -2.20 -1.25
CA LEU A 82 -6.44 -1.42 -0.45
C LEU A 82 -7.92 -1.70 -0.80
N ASP A 83 -8.25 -1.81 -2.09
CA ASP A 83 -9.61 -2.09 -2.57
C ASP A 83 -10.12 -3.45 -2.06
N ALA A 84 -9.22 -4.42 -1.87
CA ALA A 84 -9.55 -5.73 -1.30
C ALA A 84 -9.93 -5.70 0.20
N LEU A 85 -9.78 -4.56 0.88
CA LEU A 85 -10.16 -4.36 2.28
C LEU A 85 -11.52 -3.68 2.45
N THR A 86 -12.10 -3.14 1.38
CA THR A 86 -13.29 -2.28 1.42
C THR A 86 -14.50 -2.88 0.69
N THR A 87 -14.39 -4.16 0.31
CA THR A 87 -15.46 -4.92 -0.36
C THR A 87 -16.41 -5.62 0.62
#